data_AF-A0A812JTV4-F1
#
_entry.id   AF-A0A812JTV4-F1
#
_cell.length_a   1.000
_cell.length_b   1.000
_cell.length_c   1.000
_cell.angle_alpha   90.00
_cell.angle_beta   90.00
_cell.angle_gamma   90.00
#
_symmetry.space_group_name_H-M   'P 1'
#
loop_
_entity.id
_entity.type
_entity.pdbx_description
1 polymer ?
#
loop_
_entity_poly.entity_id
_entity_poly.type
_entity_poly.pdbx_seq_one_letter_code
_entity_poly.pdbx_strand_id
1 'polypeptide(L)'
;MPISAALLLLSAATFVSLLAILGQAFIAVEASIEMGEDMSITDRLIVFAISVLPAPLLILPGQIHFGARHMQDLLQLKQQLERFSVRAAETTCCSVDHCHPFTGELLPCDRELIFHTLRRWDLQLQFEQHKDSEDRPDGREQYLDRFDLLVRSPPPSLLTTVGSGTPPFHYIAWMLAPSQLAQLPQILHLGLRGSRGWGLWQWMLDYCKFPAISFFAFATLVLCWRAGASFPRQMPRWTMVPILELGAVLLVLLFFMPYPLVRNNVEPSSLAPAVPLAFMWILVALTYTWLYRVRNPQCCGTPDVETAKGSANSA
;
A
#
# COMPACT_ATOMS: atom_id res chain seq x y z
N MET A 1 -5.13 2.37 12.15
CA MET A 1 -5.23 1.85 10.76
C MET A 1 -6.64 1.32 10.55
N PRO A 2 -7.36 1.64 9.46
CA PRO A 2 -8.68 1.08 9.23
C PRO A 2 -8.61 -0.45 9.11
N ILE A 3 -9.63 -1.14 9.64
CA ILE A 3 -9.68 -2.62 9.71
C ILE A 3 -9.49 -3.24 8.32
N SER A 4 -10.08 -2.65 7.28
CA SER A 4 -9.95 -3.10 5.89
C SER A 4 -8.51 -3.09 5.39
N ALA A 5 -7.75 -2.04 5.70
CA ALA A 5 -6.35 -1.94 5.31
C ALA A 5 -5.47 -2.92 6.10
N ALA A 6 -5.74 -3.11 7.39
CA ALA A 6 -5.04 -4.10 8.22
C ALA A 6 -5.29 -5.53 7.70
N LEU A 7 -6.54 -5.87 7.34
CA LEU A 7 -6.88 -7.15 6.72
C LEU A 7 -6.21 -7.33 5.35
N LEU A 8 -6.16 -6.27 4.53
CA LEU A 8 -5.45 -6.31 3.26
C LEU A 8 -3.96 -6.58 3.46
N LEU A 9 -3.30 -5.87 4.38
CA LEU A 9 -1.89 -6.11 4.68
C LEU A 9 -1.65 -7.50 5.28
N LEU A 10 -2.51 -7.96 6.20
CA LEU A 10 -2.41 -9.30 6.77
C LEU A 10 -2.55 -10.36 5.69
N SER A 11 -3.49 -10.19 4.77
CA SER A 11 -3.68 -11.10 3.64
C SER A 11 -2.48 -11.10 2.68
N ALA A 12 -1.89 -9.93 2.41
CA ALA A 12 -0.66 -9.82 1.62
C ALA A 12 0.55 -10.45 2.33
N ALA A 13 0.69 -10.26 3.63
CA ALA A 13 1.74 -10.88 4.45
C ALA A 13 1.62 -12.41 4.45
N THR A 14 0.39 -12.90 4.62
CA THR A 14 0.07 -14.34 4.62
C THR A 14 0.39 -14.92 3.25
N PHE A 15 0.06 -14.21 2.18
CA PHE A 15 0.38 -14.60 0.82
C PHE A 15 1.88 -14.70 0.58
N VAL A 16 2.63 -13.67 0.92
CA VAL A 16 4.09 -13.65 0.74
C VAL A 16 4.75 -14.75 1.57
N SER A 17 4.25 -15.02 2.78
CA SER A 17 4.72 -16.13 3.61
C SER A 17 4.43 -17.48 2.97
N LEU A 18 3.22 -17.68 2.44
CA LEU A 18 2.85 -18.92 1.74
C LEU A 18 3.73 -19.13 0.50
N LEU A 19 3.91 -18.09 -0.32
CA LEU A 19 4.83 -18.11 -1.46
C LEU A 19 6.26 -18.46 -1.04
N ALA A 20 6.74 -17.91 0.07
CA ALA A 20 8.06 -18.23 0.58
C ALA A 20 8.16 -19.71 1.00
N ILE A 21 7.16 -20.26 1.68
CA ILE A 21 7.11 -21.68 2.06
C ILE A 21 7.10 -22.57 0.81
N LEU A 22 6.27 -22.24 -0.18
CA LEU A 22 6.20 -22.99 -1.44
C LEU A 22 7.52 -22.88 -2.24
N GLY A 23 8.17 -21.72 -2.22
CA GLY A 23 9.51 -21.52 -2.78
C GLY A 23 10.57 -22.35 -2.06
N GLN A 24 10.50 -22.47 -0.73
CA GLN A 24 11.41 -23.33 0.05
C GLN A 24 11.23 -24.81 -0.30
N ALA A 25 9.99 -25.27 -0.49
CA ALA A 25 9.71 -26.62 -0.96
C ALA A 25 10.30 -26.87 -2.35
N PHE A 26 10.18 -25.89 -3.26
CA PHE A 26 10.79 -25.97 -4.58
C PHE A 26 12.33 -26.05 -4.52
N ILE A 27 12.97 -25.20 -3.70
CA ILE A 27 14.43 -25.23 -3.49
C ILE A 27 14.87 -26.57 -2.90
N ALA A 28 14.12 -27.12 -1.95
CA ALA A 28 14.41 -28.43 -1.37
C ALA A 28 14.35 -29.55 -2.42
N VAL A 29 13.35 -29.52 -3.30
CA VAL A 29 13.21 -30.46 -4.43
C VAL A 29 14.33 -30.30 -5.44
N GLU A 30 14.74 -29.07 -5.76
CA GLU A 30 15.90 -28.81 -6.62
C GLU A 30 17.19 -29.37 -5.98
N ALA A 31 17.38 -29.15 -4.69
CA ALA A 31 18.53 -29.67 -3.94
C ALA A 31 18.54 -31.20 -3.89
N SER A 32 17.40 -31.86 -3.73
CA SER A 32 17.27 -33.32 -3.81
C SER A 32 17.73 -33.88 -5.16
N ILE A 33 17.30 -33.25 -6.25
CA ILE A 33 17.75 -33.63 -7.61
C ILE A 33 19.27 -33.50 -7.74
N GLU A 34 19.82 -32.40 -7.22
CA GLU A 34 21.27 -32.18 -7.24
C GLU A 34 22.05 -33.23 -6.47
N MET A 35 21.48 -33.76 -5.39
CA MET A 35 22.10 -34.84 -4.59
C MET A 35 22.01 -36.21 -5.26
N GLY A 36 21.50 -36.28 -6.50
CA GLY A 36 21.42 -37.51 -7.29
C GLY A 36 20.21 -38.38 -6.96
N GLU A 37 19.17 -37.82 -6.32
CA GLU A 37 17.89 -38.52 -6.20
C GLU A 37 17.19 -38.52 -7.57
N ASP A 38 16.92 -39.72 -8.09
CA ASP A 38 16.21 -39.93 -9.35
C ASP A 38 14.73 -39.53 -9.20
N MET A 39 14.45 -38.25 -9.41
CA MET A 39 13.10 -37.72 -9.44
C MET A 39 12.64 -37.50 -10.87
N SER A 40 11.51 -38.11 -11.24
CA SER A 40 10.98 -38.06 -12.59
C SER A 40 10.60 -36.62 -12.99
N ILE A 41 10.62 -36.32 -14.29
CA ILE A 41 10.19 -35.00 -14.80
C ILE A 41 8.74 -34.71 -14.39
N THR A 42 7.89 -35.74 -14.36
CA THR A 42 6.49 -35.65 -13.95
C THR A 42 6.37 -35.15 -12.50
N ASP A 43 7.17 -35.70 -11.59
CA ASP A 43 7.14 -35.29 -10.18
C ASP A 43 7.55 -33.82 -10.02
N ARG A 44 8.53 -33.36 -10.80
CA ARG A 44 8.96 -31.95 -10.80
C ARG A 44 7.85 -31.02 -11.27
N LEU A 45 7.16 -31.39 -12.34
CA LEU A 45 6.03 -30.61 -12.86
C LEU A 45 4.88 -30.57 -11.85
N ILE A 46 4.60 -31.68 -11.17
CA ILE A 46 3.57 -31.76 -10.13
C ILE A 46 3.93 -30.85 -8.95
N VAL A 47 5.15 -30.95 -8.43
CA VAL A 47 5.62 -30.09 -7.32
C VAL A 47 5.54 -28.62 -7.72
N PHE A 48 6.01 -28.27 -8.93
CA PHE A 48 5.96 -26.90 -9.43
C PHE A 48 4.52 -26.41 -9.56
N ALA A 49 3.64 -27.22 -10.16
CA ALA A 49 2.23 -26.87 -10.34
C ALA A 49 1.54 -26.64 -9.00
N ILE A 50 1.71 -27.54 -8.03
CA ILE A 50 1.10 -27.43 -6.69
C ILE A 50 1.69 -26.24 -5.92
N SER A 51 2.97 -25.94 -6.10
CA SER A 51 3.65 -24.88 -5.35
C SER A 51 3.45 -23.48 -5.94
N VAL A 52 3.28 -23.38 -7.27
CA VAL A 52 3.26 -22.08 -7.96
C VAL A 52 1.86 -21.69 -8.40
N LEU A 53 1.02 -22.62 -8.90
CA LEU A 53 -0.28 -22.27 -9.48
C LEU A 53 -1.32 -21.72 -8.49
N PRO A 54 -1.38 -22.12 -7.20
CA PRO A 54 -2.37 -21.56 -6.28
C PRO A 54 -2.23 -20.04 -6.10
N ALA A 55 -1.00 -19.52 -6.18
CA ALA A 55 -0.71 -18.11 -5.99
C ALA A 55 -1.39 -17.18 -7.02
N PRO A 56 -1.20 -17.36 -8.35
CA PRO A 56 -1.95 -16.62 -9.34
C PRO A 56 -3.42 -17.01 -9.34
N LEU A 57 -3.80 -18.29 -9.25
CA LEU A 57 -5.19 -18.68 -9.47
C LEU A 57 -6.17 -18.25 -8.36
N LEU A 58 -5.72 -18.17 -7.11
CA LEU A 58 -6.60 -17.88 -5.97
C LEU A 58 -6.23 -16.58 -5.28
N ILE A 59 -4.94 -16.33 -5.09
CA ILE A 59 -4.51 -15.31 -4.15
C ILE A 59 -4.41 -13.95 -4.81
N LEU A 60 -3.78 -13.85 -5.99
CA LEU A 60 -3.70 -12.59 -6.74
C LEU A 60 -5.09 -12.01 -7.08
N PRO A 61 -6.08 -12.76 -7.58
CA PRO A 61 -7.43 -12.26 -7.81
C PRO A 61 -8.07 -11.66 -6.57
N GLY A 62 -7.94 -12.37 -5.43
CA GLY A 62 -8.44 -11.89 -4.13
C GLY A 62 -7.77 -10.58 -3.72
N GLN A 63 -6.44 -10.53 -3.78
CA GLN A 63 -5.67 -9.32 -3.48
C GLN A 63 -6.08 -8.14 -4.37
N ILE A 64 -6.19 -8.35 -5.69
CA ILE A 64 -6.59 -7.31 -6.64
C ILE A 64 -8.03 -6.85 -6.35
N HIS A 65 -8.96 -7.77 -6.10
CA HIS A 65 -10.35 -7.47 -5.79
C HIS A 65 -10.49 -6.62 -4.52
N PHE A 66 -9.93 -7.08 -3.40
CA PHE A 66 -10.02 -6.38 -2.12
C PHE A 66 -9.23 -5.07 -2.12
N GLY A 67 -8.04 -5.07 -2.72
CA GLY A 67 -7.22 -3.87 -2.82
C GLY A 67 -7.85 -2.79 -3.71
N ALA A 68 -8.44 -3.17 -4.85
CA ALA A 68 -9.19 -2.23 -5.69
C ALA A 68 -10.39 -1.64 -4.95
N ARG A 69 -11.17 -2.46 -4.23
CA ARG A 69 -12.28 -1.97 -3.40
C ARG A 69 -11.79 -1.01 -2.32
N HIS A 70 -10.73 -1.35 -1.61
CA HIS A 70 -10.14 -0.49 -0.59
C HIS A 70 -9.69 0.85 -1.18
N MET A 71 -9.05 0.85 -2.35
CA MET A 71 -8.67 2.08 -3.05
C MET A 71 -9.88 2.91 -3.47
N GLN A 72 -10.99 2.30 -3.87
CA GLN A 72 -12.24 3.02 -4.15
C GLN A 72 -12.78 3.70 -2.90
N ASP A 73 -12.74 3.03 -1.74
CA ASP A 73 -13.19 3.61 -0.47
C ASP A 73 -12.32 4.81 -0.07
N LEU A 74 -11.00 4.75 -0.28
CA LEU A 74 -10.10 5.88 -0.03
C LEU A 74 -10.37 7.08 -0.96
N LEU A 75 -10.67 6.81 -2.24
CA LEU A 75 -11.06 7.86 -3.19
C LEU A 75 -12.38 8.53 -2.79
N GLN A 76 -13.35 7.74 -2.33
CA GLN A 76 -14.63 8.26 -1.84
C GLN A 76 -14.44 9.07 -0.55
N LEU A 77 -13.63 8.58 0.39
CA LEU A 77 -13.32 9.31 1.62
C LEU A 77 -12.70 10.67 1.31
N LYS A 78 -11.79 10.74 0.34
CA LYS A 78 -11.23 12.04 -0.10
C LYS A 78 -12.32 12.99 -0.58
N GLN A 79 -13.23 12.53 -1.44
CA GLN A 79 -14.36 13.34 -1.94
C GLN A 79 -15.33 13.75 -0.81
N GLN A 80 -15.56 12.86 0.16
CA GLN A 80 -16.39 13.14 1.34
C GLN A 80 -15.76 14.22 2.21
N LEU A 81 -14.44 14.18 2.43
CA LEU A 81 -13.72 15.21 3.18
C LEU A 81 -13.74 16.55 2.45
N GLU A 82 -13.54 16.57 1.13
CA GLU A 82 -13.58 17.80 0.32
C GLU A 82 -14.96 18.49 0.37
N ARG A 83 -16.05 17.72 0.48
CA ARG A 83 -17.43 18.22 0.54
C ARG A 83 -18.01 18.26 1.95
N PHE A 84 -17.22 17.91 2.96
CA PHE A 84 -17.71 17.79 4.33
C PHE A 84 -18.29 19.11 4.81
N SER A 85 -19.47 19.08 5.43
CA SER A 85 -19.96 20.22 6.21
C SER A 85 -20.68 19.73 7.45
N VAL A 86 -20.30 20.26 8.60
CA VAL A 86 -20.87 19.92 9.90
C VAL A 86 -22.35 20.32 9.99
N ARG A 87 -22.77 21.35 9.24
CA ARG A 87 -24.18 21.75 9.17
C ARG A 87 -25.03 20.80 8.34
N ALA A 88 -24.45 20.24 7.29
CA ALA A 88 -25.09 19.25 6.41
C ALA A 88 -24.98 17.82 6.95
N ALA A 89 -24.16 17.58 7.98
CA ALA A 89 -24.02 16.27 8.60
C ALA A 89 -25.33 15.87 9.32
N GLU A 90 -25.83 14.70 8.97
CA GLU A 90 -26.95 14.07 9.67
C GLU A 90 -26.40 13.27 10.87
N THR A 91 -26.95 13.54 12.04
CA THR A 91 -26.74 12.71 13.22
C THR A 91 -27.70 11.51 13.17
N THR A 92 -27.41 10.45 13.93
CA THR A 92 -28.27 9.26 13.99
C THR A 92 -29.72 9.64 14.31
N CYS A 93 -29.94 10.58 15.23
CA CYS A 93 -31.30 11.05 15.57
C CYS A 93 -32.02 11.69 14.37
N CYS A 94 -31.32 12.46 13.52
CA CYS A 94 -31.94 13.06 12.32
C CYS A 94 -32.30 12.00 11.27
N SER A 95 -31.51 10.93 11.15
CA SER A 95 -31.79 9.84 10.20
C SER A 95 -33.04 9.01 10.52
N VAL A 96 -33.52 9.09 11.77
CA VAL A 96 -34.74 8.42 12.24
C VAL A 96 -35.85 9.41 12.61
N ASP A 97 -35.79 10.62 12.03
CA ASP A 97 -36.77 11.71 12.26
C ASP A 97 -37.03 12.00 13.75
N HIS A 98 -35.95 12.01 14.52
CA HIS A 98 -35.99 12.23 15.97
C HIS A 98 -36.89 11.26 16.73
N CYS A 99 -37.14 10.05 16.21
CA CYS A 99 -37.95 9.03 16.86
C CYS A 99 -37.12 7.78 17.15
N HIS A 100 -37.15 7.29 18.40
CA HIS A 100 -36.47 6.05 18.74
C HIS A 100 -37.15 4.86 18.01
N PRO A 101 -36.40 4.04 17.24
CA PRO A 101 -37.01 3.08 16.30
C PRO A 101 -37.79 1.95 16.97
N PHE A 102 -37.58 1.68 18.26
CA PHE A 102 -38.27 0.60 18.99
C PHE A 102 -39.38 1.10 19.92
N THR A 103 -39.22 2.29 20.50
CA THR A 103 -40.18 2.82 21.51
C THR A 103 -41.11 3.88 20.94
N GLY A 104 -40.74 4.49 19.81
CA GLY A 104 -41.46 5.63 19.22
C GLY A 104 -41.31 6.92 20.01
N GLU A 105 -40.47 6.95 21.05
CA GLU A 105 -40.25 8.15 21.86
C GLU A 105 -39.45 9.21 21.09
N LEU A 106 -39.78 10.49 21.32
CA LEU A 106 -39.08 11.61 20.72
C LEU A 106 -37.68 11.75 21.33
N LEU A 107 -36.65 11.73 20.49
CA LEU A 107 -35.24 11.89 20.85
C LEU A 107 -34.83 13.36 20.71
N PRO A 108 -34.13 13.95 21.71
CA PRO A 108 -33.53 15.26 21.54
C PRO A 108 -32.49 15.24 20.41
N CYS A 109 -32.34 16.36 19.71
CA CYS A 109 -31.38 16.47 18.63
C CYS A 109 -29.96 16.64 19.16
N ASP A 110 -29.07 15.70 18.87
CA ASP A 110 -27.66 15.78 19.27
C ASP A 110 -26.88 16.90 18.56
N ARG A 111 -27.46 17.54 17.53
CA ARG A 111 -26.79 18.60 16.75
C ARG A 111 -26.42 19.80 17.62
N GLU A 112 -27.29 20.23 18.51
CA GLU A 112 -27.02 21.36 19.39
C GLU A 112 -25.86 21.06 20.36
N LEU A 113 -25.81 19.83 20.87
CA LEU A 113 -24.72 19.36 21.73
C LEU A 113 -23.38 19.32 20.97
N ILE A 114 -23.38 18.85 19.71
CA ILE A 114 -22.18 18.86 18.85
C ILE A 114 -21.73 20.30 18.61
N PHE A 115 -22.63 21.20 18.24
CA PHE A 115 -22.30 22.60 17.97
C PHE A 115 -21.75 23.31 19.22
N HIS A 116 -22.34 23.07 20.39
CA HIS A 116 -21.83 23.59 21.66
C HIS A 116 -20.41 23.06 21.97
N THR A 117 -20.16 21.78 21.71
CA THR A 117 -18.84 21.15 21.90
C THR A 117 -17.80 21.76 20.97
N LEU A 118 -18.12 21.93 19.69
CA LEU A 118 -17.21 22.55 18.71
C LEU A 118 -16.90 24.01 19.06
N ARG A 119 -17.91 24.76 19.53
CA ARG A 119 -17.71 26.12 20.02
C ARG A 119 -16.71 26.15 21.18
N ARG A 120 -16.86 25.23 22.14
CA ARG A 120 -15.93 25.11 23.27
C ARG A 120 -14.50 24.79 22.82
N TRP A 121 -14.32 23.86 21.88
CA TRP A 121 -13.00 23.51 21.35
C TRP A 121 -12.34 24.68 20.60
N ASP A 122 -13.09 25.41 19.78
CA ASP A 122 -12.55 26.57 19.07
C ASP A 122 -12.16 27.69 20.05
N LEU A 123 -12.95 27.94 21.10
CA LEU A 123 -12.58 28.90 22.15
C LEU A 123 -11.25 28.50 22.83
N GLN A 124 -11.07 27.22 23.17
CA GLN A 124 -9.80 26.74 23.76
C GLN A 124 -8.61 27.00 22.85
N LEU A 125 -8.73 26.71 21.54
CA LEU A 125 -7.69 26.99 20.55
C LEU A 125 -7.40 28.50 20.40
N GLN A 126 -8.43 29.34 20.50
CA GLN A 126 -8.28 30.79 20.40
C GLN A 126 -7.62 31.41 21.64
N PHE A 127 -7.90 30.90 22.84
CA PHE A 127 -7.26 31.37 24.08
C PHE A 127 -5.74 31.15 24.06
N GLU A 128 -5.27 30.09 23.41
CA GLU A 128 -3.83 29.85 23.23
C GLU A 128 -3.18 30.80 22.22
N GLN A 129 -3.94 31.28 21.23
CA GLN A 129 -3.40 32.08 20.12
C GLN A 129 -3.47 33.60 20.36
N HIS A 130 -4.47 34.13 21.06
CA HIS A 130 -4.67 35.58 21.21
C HIS A 130 -5.06 35.96 22.65
N LYS A 131 -4.06 36.39 23.41
CA LYS A 131 -4.24 36.92 24.77
C LYS A 131 -4.67 38.40 24.80
N ASP A 132 -4.55 39.14 23.69
CA ASP A 132 -4.56 40.62 23.73
C ASP A 132 -5.58 41.32 22.79
N SER A 133 -6.61 40.64 22.26
CA SER A 133 -7.59 41.26 21.34
C SER A 133 -9.01 41.32 21.94
N GLU A 134 -9.41 42.48 22.46
CA GLU A 134 -10.73 42.71 23.10
C GLU A 134 -11.90 42.96 22.11
N ASP A 135 -11.62 43.27 20.84
CA ASP A 135 -12.67 43.46 19.83
C ASP A 135 -12.88 42.19 19.01
N ARG A 136 -13.84 41.35 19.39
CA ARG A 136 -14.32 40.25 18.53
C ARG A 136 -15.77 40.48 18.08
N PRO A 137 -16.02 40.50 16.76
CA PRO A 137 -17.39 40.58 16.24
C PRO A 137 -18.21 39.36 16.69
N ASP A 138 -19.55 39.51 16.74
CA ASP A 138 -20.55 38.47 17.06
C ASP A 138 -20.57 37.37 15.97
N GLY A 139 -19.46 36.64 15.86
CA GLY A 139 -19.22 35.55 14.93
C GLY A 139 -19.85 34.26 15.44
N ARG A 140 -21.16 34.28 15.68
CA ARG A 140 -21.90 33.23 16.40
C ARG A 140 -21.79 31.83 15.80
N GLU A 141 -21.32 31.69 14.56
CA GLU A 141 -21.08 30.40 13.90
C GLU A 141 -19.70 30.24 13.22
N GLN A 142 -18.78 31.19 13.37
CA GLN A 142 -17.48 31.12 12.69
C GLN A 142 -16.68 29.85 13.06
N TYR A 143 -16.90 29.32 14.27
CA TYR A 143 -16.27 28.08 14.72
C TYR A 143 -16.69 26.85 13.89
N LEU A 144 -17.90 26.85 13.32
CA LEU A 144 -18.38 25.77 12.44
C LEU A 144 -17.66 25.80 11.09
N ASP A 145 -17.48 26.99 10.51
CA ASP A 145 -16.74 27.16 9.25
C ASP A 145 -15.26 26.80 9.42
N ARG A 146 -14.67 27.18 10.56
CA ARG A 146 -13.30 26.81 10.89
C ARG A 146 -13.15 25.30 11.04
N PHE A 147 -14.11 24.64 11.67
CA PHE A 147 -14.12 23.18 11.77
C PHE A 147 -14.26 22.52 10.40
N ASP A 148 -15.17 22.99 9.55
CA ASP A 148 -15.32 22.51 8.16
C ASP A 148 -14.00 22.66 7.39
N LEU A 149 -13.32 23.80 7.52
CA LEU A 149 -12.00 24.02 6.93
C LEU A 149 -10.96 23.04 7.47
N LEU A 150 -10.90 22.79 8.78
CA LEU A 150 -9.97 21.83 9.39
C LEU A 150 -10.19 20.40 8.88
N VAL A 151 -11.45 19.99 8.69
CA VAL A 151 -11.78 18.65 8.17
C VAL A 151 -11.50 18.55 6.67
N ARG A 152 -11.76 19.60 5.90
CA ARG A 152 -11.50 19.67 4.44
C ARG A 152 -10.01 19.79 4.10
N SER A 153 -9.23 20.41 4.99
CA SER A 153 -7.78 20.59 4.85
C SER A 153 -7.00 19.85 5.94
N PRO A 154 -7.14 18.51 6.03
CA PRO A 154 -6.47 17.77 7.06
C PRO A 154 -4.94 17.89 6.90
N PRO A 155 -4.19 17.79 8.00
CA PRO A 155 -2.75 17.98 7.97
C PRO A 155 -2.10 17.04 6.94
N PRO A 156 -1.02 17.47 6.24
CA PRO A 156 -0.39 16.69 5.18
C PRO A 156 -0.02 15.27 5.62
N SER A 157 0.39 15.08 6.87
CA SER A 157 0.71 13.76 7.45
C SER A 157 -0.47 12.78 7.43
N LEU A 158 -1.70 13.28 7.63
CA LEU A 158 -2.92 12.49 7.59
C LEU A 158 -3.29 12.18 6.14
N LEU A 159 -3.16 13.15 5.23
CA LEU A 159 -3.38 12.94 3.79
C LEU A 159 -2.38 11.97 3.16
N THR A 160 -1.11 12.01 3.57
CA THR A 160 -0.11 11.04 3.09
C THR A 160 -0.42 9.63 3.55
N THR A 161 -1.02 9.49 4.74
CA THR A 161 -1.33 8.16 5.32
C THR A 161 -2.66 7.61 4.79
N VAL A 162 -3.68 8.45 4.64
CA VAL A 162 -5.04 8.03 4.29
C VAL A 162 -5.32 8.17 2.79
N GLY A 163 -4.81 9.22 2.13
CA GLY A 163 -5.14 9.56 0.74
C GLY A 163 -4.19 9.00 -0.31
N SER A 164 -3.00 8.53 0.08
CA SER A 164 -2.02 8.01 -0.89
C SER A 164 -2.36 6.60 -1.38
N GLY A 165 -3.17 5.83 -0.64
CA GLY A 165 -3.44 4.44 -0.98
C GLY A 165 -2.20 3.54 -1.08
N THR A 166 -1.03 4.03 -0.65
CA THR A 166 0.20 3.26 -0.57
C THR A 166 0.63 3.25 0.89
N PRO A 167 0.79 2.07 1.49
CA PRO A 167 1.27 1.97 2.85
C PRO A 167 2.67 2.62 2.97
N PRO A 168 2.99 3.29 4.08
CA PRO A 168 4.35 3.75 4.35
C PRO A 168 5.41 2.66 4.12
N PHE A 169 6.56 3.03 3.57
CA PHE A 169 7.58 2.07 3.12
C PHE A 169 8.07 1.13 4.22
N HIS A 170 8.20 1.63 5.45
CA HIS A 170 8.60 0.80 6.57
C HIS A 170 7.60 -0.34 6.83
N TYR A 171 6.29 -0.12 6.69
CA TYR A 171 5.30 -1.21 6.82
C TYR A 171 5.46 -2.26 5.72
N ILE A 172 5.75 -1.83 4.49
CA ILE A 172 6.01 -2.74 3.37
C ILE A 172 7.27 -3.57 3.68
N ALA A 173 8.34 -2.92 4.15
CA ALA A 173 9.56 -3.61 4.54
C ALA A 173 9.34 -4.61 5.67
N TRP A 174 8.63 -4.22 6.74
CA TRP A 174 8.28 -5.11 7.86
C TRP A 174 7.40 -6.29 7.43
N MET A 175 6.52 -6.08 6.46
CA MET A 175 5.64 -7.12 5.93
C MET A 175 6.39 -8.12 5.04
N LEU A 176 7.33 -7.64 4.21
CA LEU A 176 8.03 -8.47 3.23
C LEU A 176 9.31 -9.10 3.77
N ALA A 177 10.04 -8.44 4.66
CA ALA A 177 11.36 -8.89 5.10
C ALA A 177 11.38 -10.24 5.85
N PRO A 178 10.43 -10.55 6.76
CA PRO A 178 10.51 -11.78 7.56
C PRO A 178 10.52 -13.05 6.70
N SER A 179 9.70 -13.09 5.64
CA SER A 179 9.63 -14.24 4.74
C SER A 179 10.92 -14.43 3.95
N GLN A 180 11.62 -13.34 3.61
CA GLN A 180 12.90 -13.41 2.91
C GLN A 180 14.00 -13.89 3.87
N LEU A 181 14.05 -13.30 5.07
CA LEU A 181 15.02 -13.68 6.10
C LEU A 181 14.88 -15.15 6.50
N ALA A 182 13.67 -15.70 6.50
CA ALA A 182 13.42 -17.11 6.77
C ALA A 182 14.09 -18.06 5.75
N GLN A 183 14.38 -17.60 4.53
CA GLN A 183 15.05 -18.40 3.49
C GLN A 183 16.58 -18.41 3.65
N LEU A 184 17.14 -17.42 4.35
CA LEU A 184 18.58 -17.23 4.46
C LEU A 184 19.32 -18.47 5.03
N PRO A 185 18.84 -19.15 6.10
CA PRO A 185 19.50 -20.34 6.62
C PRO A 185 19.64 -21.47 5.59
N GLN A 186 18.61 -21.71 4.77
CA GLN A 186 18.66 -22.76 3.75
C GLN A 186 19.68 -22.41 2.66
N ILE A 187 19.70 -21.16 2.20
CA ILE A 187 20.65 -20.72 1.18
C ILE A 187 22.10 -20.78 1.71
N LEU A 188 22.32 -20.38 2.97
CA LEU A 188 23.63 -20.51 3.61
C LEU A 188 24.04 -21.98 3.72
N HIS A 189 23.12 -22.88 4.07
CA HIS A 189 23.39 -24.31 4.13
C HIS A 189 23.84 -24.88 2.78
N LEU A 190 23.13 -24.54 1.70
CA LEU A 190 23.46 -24.96 0.33
C LEU A 190 24.81 -24.37 -0.13
N GLY A 191 25.05 -23.09 0.17
CA GLY A 191 26.30 -22.41 -0.17
C GLY A 191 27.53 -22.97 0.57
N LEU A 192 27.36 -23.41 1.82
CA LEU A 192 28.45 -24.01 2.59
C LEU A 192 28.73 -25.47 2.20
N ARG A 193 27.72 -26.20 1.75
CA ARG A 193 27.90 -27.60 1.30
C ARG A 193 28.38 -27.74 -0.14
N GLY A 194 28.40 -26.66 -0.91
CA GLY A 194 29.09 -26.58 -2.20
C GLY A 194 28.66 -27.64 -3.22
N SER A 195 27.37 -27.99 -3.28
CA SER A 195 26.85 -29.11 -4.11
C SER A 195 27.16 -28.99 -5.60
N ARG A 196 27.44 -27.78 -6.13
CA ARG A 196 27.63 -27.50 -7.57
C ARG A 196 29.00 -26.92 -7.94
N GLY A 197 29.98 -26.94 -7.03
CA GLY A 197 31.21 -26.14 -7.21
C GLY A 197 30.95 -24.62 -7.18
N TRP A 198 29.75 -24.24 -6.76
CA TRP A 198 29.33 -22.86 -6.56
C TRP A 198 29.84 -22.39 -5.21
N GLY A 199 30.55 -21.27 -5.21
CA GLY A 199 30.94 -20.62 -3.97
C GLY A 199 29.72 -20.03 -3.25
N LEU A 200 29.83 -19.88 -1.93
CA LEU A 200 28.84 -19.19 -1.08
C LEU A 200 28.34 -17.87 -1.69
N TRP A 201 29.23 -17.13 -2.36
CA TRP A 201 28.90 -15.87 -3.01
C TRP A 201 27.81 -15.98 -4.08
N GLN A 202 27.81 -17.02 -4.92
CA GLN A 202 26.79 -17.18 -5.96
C GLN A 202 25.41 -17.46 -5.35
N TRP A 203 25.38 -18.23 -4.27
CA TRP A 203 24.16 -18.46 -3.49
C TRP A 203 23.65 -17.17 -2.84
N MET A 204 24.54 -16.30 -2.37
CA MET A 204 24.18 -14.98 -1.86
C MET A 204 23.64 -14.05 -2.95
N LEU A 205 24.24 -14.04 -4.14
CA LEU A 205 23.67 -13.33 -5.29
C LEU A 205 22.26 -13.84 -5.61
N ASP A 206 22.06 -15.16 -5.53
CA ASP A 206 20.77 -15.76 -5.78
C ASP A 206 19.72 -15.41 -4.73
N TYR A 207 20.12 -15.33 -3.47
CA TYR A 207 19.26 -14.86 -2.39
C TYR A 207 18.80 -13.41 -2.62
N CYS A 208 19.71 -12.53 -3.04
CA CYS A 208 19.44 -11.10 -3.20
C CYS A 208 18.34 -10.78 -4.25
N LYS A 209 17.99 -11.71 -5.15
CA LYS A 209 16.91 -11.50 -6.12
C LYS A 209 15.52 -11.59 -5.48
N PHE A 210 15.33 -12.41 -4.44
CA PHE A 210 14.00 -12.67 -3.88
C PHE A 210 13.38 -11.45 -3.18
N PRO A 211 14.14 -10.66 -2.38
CA PRO A 211 13.62 -9.40 -1.87
C PRO A 211 13.26 -8.43 -3.01
N ALA A 212 14.12 -8.28 -4.03
CA ALA A 212 13.86 -7.40 -5.16
C ALA A 212 12.54 -7.75 -5.88
N ILE A 213 12.33 -9.05 -6.17
CA ILE A 213 11.09 -9.55 -6.78
C ILE A 213 9.88 -9.26 -5.88
N SER A 214 10.00 -9.51 -4.58
CA SER A 214 8.90 -9.31 -3.63
C SER A 214 8.49 -7.84 -3.53
N PHE A 215 9.47 -6.93 -3.42
CA PHE A 215 9.23 -5.49 -3.41
C PHE A 215 8.61 -5.00 -4.73
N PHE A 216 9.10 -5.49 -5.87
CA PHE A 216 8.57 -5.14 -7.19
C PHE A 216 7.15 -5.69 -7.43
N ALA A 217 6.89 -6.93 -7.03
CA ALA A 217 5.57 -7.56 -7.13
C ALA A 217 4.54 -6.81 -6.27
N PHE A 218 4.91 -6.42 -5.05
CA PHE A 218 4.04 -5.59 -4.21
C PHE A 218 3.76 -4.22 -4.82
N ALA A 219 4.78 -3.55 -5.38
CA ALA A 219 4.59 -2.29 -6.07
C ALA A 219 3.64 -2.42 -7.27
N THR A 220 3.82 -3.47 -8.08
CA THR A 220 2.93 -3.83 -9.19
C THR A 220 1.50 -4.05 -8.71
N LEU A 221 1.32 -4.77 -7.60
CA LEU A 221 0.00 -5.03 -7.02
C LEU A 221 -0.69 -3.72 -6.57
N VAL A 222 0.04 -2.80 -5.93
CA VAL A 222 -0.48 -1.46 -5.59
C VAL A 222 -0.91 -0.68 -6.83
N LEU A 223 -0.17 -0.79 -7.94
CA LEU A 223 -0.57 -0.19 -9.22
C LEU A 223 -1.85 -0.82 -9.76
N CYS A 224 -1.99 -2.14 -9.70
CA CYS A 224 -3.20 -2.85 -10.08
C CYS A 224 -4.39 -2.44 -9.20
N TRP A 225 -4.21 -2.24 -7.90
CA TRP A 225 -5.27 -1.75 -7.01
C TRP A 225 -5.75 -0.36 -7.41
N ARG A 226 -4.82 0.56 -7.71
CA ARG A 226 -5.13 1.92 -8.16
C ARG A 226 -5.81 1.93 -9.53
N ALA A 227 -5.29 1.14 -10.47
CA ALA A 227 -5.90 0.97 -11.79
C ALA A 227 -7.32 0.42 -11.62
N GLY A 228 -7.48 -0.66 -10.85
CA GLY A 228 -8.77 -1.28 -10.52
C GLY A 228 -9.78 -0.32 -9.91
N ALA A 229 -9.35 0.59 -9.04
CA ALA A 229 -10.22 1.60 -8.46
C ALA A 229 -10.65 2.69 -9.45
N SER A 230 -9.85 2.94 -10.49
CA SER A 230 -10.11 3.94 -11.51
C SER A 230 -11.01 3.43 -12.64
N PHE A 231 -11.24 2.11 -12.74
CA PHE A 231 -12.14 1.56 -13.75
C PHE A 231 -13.57 2.08 -13.55
N PRO A 232 -14.31 2.35 -14.66
CA PRO A 232 -15.70 2.77 -14.59
C PRO A 232 -16.53 1.77 -13.80
N ARG A 233 -17.50 2.26 -13.02
CA ARG A 233 -18.48 1.40 -12.30
C ARG A 233 -19.23 0.42 -13.21
N GLN A 234 -19.24 0.68 -14.52
CA GLN A 234 -19.90 -0.16 -15.52
C GLN A 234 -19.10 -1.42 -15.88
N MET A 235 -17.78 -1.46 -15.67
CA MET A 235 -17.00 -2.66 -15.96
C MET A 235 -17.16 -3.67 -14.83
N PRO A 236 -17.67 -4.89 -15.10
CA PRO A 236 -17.85 -5.87 -14.05
C PRO A 236 -16.49 -6.37 -13.53
N ARG A 237 -16.39 -6.53 -12.20
CA ARG A 237 -15.14 -6.88 -11.52
C ARG A 237 -14.54 -8.21 -11.99
N TRP A 238 -15.37 -9.18 -12.38
CA TRP A 238 -14.92 -10.48 -12.88
C TRP A 238 -14.17 -10.40 -14.21
N THR A 239 -14.36 -9.33 -15.01
CA THR A 239 -13.59 -9.08 -16.24
C THR A 239 -12.32 -8.27 -15.95
N MET A 240 -12.42 -7.29 -15.05
CA MET A 240 -11.30 -6.41 -14.70
C MET A 240 -10.16 -7.15 -14.00
N VAL A 241 -10.48 -8.00 -13.02
CA VAL A 241 -9.49 -8.73 -12.21
C VAL A 241 -8.54 -9.58 -13.05
N PRO A 242 -8.99 -10.49 -13.94
CA PRO A 242 -8.07 -11.32 -14.73
C PRO A 242 -7.20 -10.51 -15.70
N ILE A 243 -7.68 -9.37 -16.22
CA ILE A 243 -6.88 -8.49 -17.07
C ILE A 243 -5.73 -7.87 -16.26
N LEU A 244 -6.04 -7.33 -15.08
CA LEU A 244 -5.03 -6.74 -14.20
C LEU A 244 -4.05 -7.78 -13.67
N GLU A 245 -4.54 -8.99 -13.37
CA GLU A 245 -3.73 -10.12 -12.93
C GLU A 245 -2.75 -10.55 -14.03
N LEU A 246 -3.23 -10.76 -15.25
CA LEU A 246 -2.38 -11.12 -16.39
C LEU A 246 -1.29 -10.06 -16.61
N GLY A 247 -1.67 -8.78 -16.59
CA GLY A 247 -0.72 -7.68 -16.68
C GLY A 247 0.33 -7.68 -15.55
N ALA A 248 -0.10 -7.93 -14.31
CA ALA A 248 0.79 -8.01 -13.16
C ALA A 248 1.78 -9.19 -13.26
N VAL A 249 1.28 -10.38 -13.61
CA VAL A 249 2.11 -11.59 -13.76
C VAL A 249 3.12 -11.39 -14.89
N LEU A 250 2.70 -10.89 -16.05
CA LEU A 250 3.62 -10.61 -17.16
C LEU A 250 4.70 -9.59 -16.77
N LEU A 251 4.33 -8.52 -16.05
CA LEU A 251 5.30 -7.50 -15.63
C LEU A 251 6.32 -8.06 -14.64
N VAL A 252 5.88 -8.87 -13.66
CA VAL A 252 6.78 -9.52 -12.69
C VAL A 252 7.68 -10.56 -13.38
N LEU A 253 7.15 -11.33 -14.33
CA LEU A 253 7.95 -12.27 -15.12
C LEU A 253 9.01 -11.53 -15.95
N LEU A 254 8.64 -10.47 -16.66
CA LEU A 254 9.59 -9.66 -17.43
C LEU A 254 10.69 -9.04 -16.56
N PHE A 255 10.34 -8.62 -15.33
CA PHE A 255 11.30 -8.13 -14.35
C PHE A 255 12.27 -9.22 -13.88
N PHE A 256 11.77 -10.45 -13.69
CA PHE A 256 12.56 -11.58 -13.20
C PHE A 256 13.46 -12.20 -14.27
N MET A 257 12.98 -12.37 -15.50
CA MET A 257 13.59 -13.17 -16.58
C MET A 257 15.06 -12.84 -16.93
N PRO A 258 15.54 -11.59 -16.90
CA PRO A 258 16.94 -11.30 -17.26
C PRO A 258 17.97 -12.00 -16.36
N TYR A 259 17.68 -12.13 -15.06
CA TYR A 259 18.59 -12.76 -14.10
C TYR A 259 18.85 -14.24 -14.38
N PRO A 260 17.83 -15.15 -14.45
CA PRO A 260 18.06 -16.55 -14.75
C PRO A 260 18.65 -16.77 -16.15
N LEU A 261 18.32 -15.92 -17.14
CA LEU A 261 18.91 -15.98 -18.47
C LEU A 261 20.43 -15.75 -18.41
N VAL A 262 20.90 -14.70 -17.74
CA VAL A 262 22.35 -14.46 -17.59
C VAL A 262 22.99 -15.55 -16.73
N ARG A 263 22.35 -15.92 -15.62
CA ARG A 263 22.90 -16.95 -14.70
C ARG A 263 23.13 -18.29 -15.38
N ASN A 264 22.19 -18.74 -16.21
CA ASN A 264 22.25 -20.07 -16.82
C ASN A 264 23.21 -20.15 -18.02
N ASN A 265 23.66 -19.01 -18.55
CA ASN A 265 24.51 -18.94 -19.75
C ASN A 265 25.96 -18.53 -19.46
N VAL A 266 26.33 -18.34 -18.20
CA VAL A 266 27.66 -17.86 -17.82
C VAL A 266 28.34 -18.86 -16.89
N GLU A 267 29.66 -18.98 -16.99
CA GLU A 267 30.47 -19.79 -16.08
C GLU A 267 30.19 -19.44 -14.61
N PRO A 268 30.11 -20.43 -13.70
CA PRO A 268 29.84 -20.20 -12.29
C PRO A 268 30.77 -19.17 -11.64
N SER A 269 32.05 -19.17 -12.00
CA SER A 269 33.07 -18.24 -11.48
C SER A 269 32.79 -16.77 -11.81
N SER A 270 31.89 -16.48 -12.76
CA SER A 270 31.65 -15.12 -13.24
C SER A 270 30.72 -14.31 -12.33
N LEU A 271 30.99 -13.00 -12.27
CA LEU A 271 30.15 -12.01 -11.62
C LEU A 271 29.07 -11.41 -12.54
N ALA A 272 28.96 -11.86 -13.79
CA ALA A 272 27.98 -11.33 -14.74
C ALA A 272 26.53 -11.31 -14.22
N PRO A 273 26.03 -12.30 -13.43
CA PRO A 273 24.68 -12.26 -12.87
C PRO A 273 24.42 -11.09 -11.90
N ALA A 274 25.47 -10.46 -11.37
CA ALA A 274 25.32 -9.28 -10.52
C ALA A 274 24.78 -8.06 -11.29
N VAL A 275 25.00 -7.98 -12.61
CA VAL A 275 24.54 -6.86 -13.45
C VAL A 275 23.01 -6.79 -13.54
N PRO A 276 22.29 -7.84 -14.00
CA PRO A 276 20.82 -7.81 -14.02
C PRO A 276 20.24 -7.67 -12.61
N LEU A 277 20.90 -8.24 -11.59
CA LEU A 277 20.47 -8.09 -10.20
C LEU A 277 20.57 -6.62 -9.72
N ALA A 278 21.67 -5.93 -10.01
CA ALA A 278 21.82 -4.51 -9.69
C ALA A 278 20.75 -3.67 -10.41
N PHE A 279 20.48 -3.99 -11.68
CA PHE A 279 19.41 -3.34 -12.44
C PHE A 279 18.03 -3.56 -11.83
N MET A 280 17.71 -4.77 -11.37
CA MET A 280 16.47 -5.07 -10.64
C MET A 280 16.30 -4.16 -9.41
N TRP A 281 17.35 -4.00 -8.60
CA TRP A 281 17.32 -3.14 -7.42
C TRP A 281 17.17 -1.65 -7.76
N ILE A 282 17.84 -1.18 -8.83
CA ILE A 282 17.67 0.19 -9.33
C ILE A 282 16.21 0.41 -9.74
N LEU A 283 15.60 -0.52 -10.48
CA LEU A 283 14.20 -0.44 -10.88
C LEU A 283 13.25 -0.42 -9.67
N VAL A 284 13.51 -1.24 -8.64
CA VAL A 284 12.75 -1.21 -7.38
C VAL A 284 12.86 0.18 -6.74
N ALA A 285 14.08 0.70 -6.58
CA ALA A 285 14.31 2.02 -5.98
C ALA A 285 13.61 3.14 -6.76
N LEU A 286 13.70 3.12 -8.10
CA LEU A 286 13.03 4.08 -8.98
C LEU A 286 11.50 3.97 -8.87
N THR A 287 10.96 2.76 -8.85
CA THR A 287 9.52 2.50 -8.74
C THR A 287 8.96 3.05 -7.43
N TYR A 288 9.62 2.79 -6.31
CA TYR A 288 9.19 3.32 -5.01
C TYR A 288 9.41 4.83 -4.93
N THR A 289 10.52 5.36 -5.45
CA THR A 289 10.74 6.81 -5.53
C THR A 289 9.62 7.47 -6.32
N TRP A 290 9.20 6.90 -7.45
CA TRP A 290 8.08 7.40 -8.25
C TRP A 290 6.75 7.31 -7.49
N LEU A 291 6.46 6.16 -6.86
CA LEU A 291 5.24 5.94 -6.07
C LEU A 291 5.05 6.97 -4.95
N TYR A 292 6.16 7.44 -4.34
CA TYR A 292 6.15 8.44 -3.27
C TYR A 292 6.31 9.89 -3.77
N ARG A 293 7.07 10.13 -4.86
CA ARG A 293 7.36 11.48 -5.37
C ARG A 293 6.18 12.11 -6.11
N VAL A 294 5.46 11.35 -6.94
CA VAL A 294 4.35 11.86 -7.77
C VAL A 294 3.21 12.45 -6.93
N ARG A 295 3.19 12.22 -5.62
CA ARG A 295 2.07 12.58 -4.73
C ARG A 295 2.31 13.72 -3.75
N ASN A 296 3.51 14.31 -3.70
CA ASN A 296 3.76 15.55 -2.95
C ASN A 296 4.09 16.74 -3.87
N PRO A 297 3.25 17.10 -4.87
CA PRO A 297 3.50 18.31 -5.65
C PRO A 297 3.43 19.57 -4.78
N GLN A 298 2.68 19.55 -3.68
CA GLN A 298 2.53 20.69 -2.77
C GLN A 298 3.76 20.94 -1.86
N CYS A 299 4.65 19.96 -1.65
CA CYS A 299 5.84 20.18 -0.81
C CYS A 299 7.02 20.83 -1.56
N CYS A 300 6.96 20.94 -2.89
CA CYS A 300 7.97 21.63 -3.70
C CYS A 300 7.51 23.01 -4.19
N GLY A 301 6.29 23.43 -3.87
CA GLY A 301 5.95 24.84 -3.91
C GLY A 301 6.67 25.51 -2.75
N THR A 302 7.76 26.20 -3.03
CA THR A 302 8.25 27.24 -2.12
C THR A 302 7.05 28.10 -1.75
N PRO A 303 6.74 28.29 -0.45
CA PRO A 303 5.72 29.26 -0.10
C PRO A 303 6.17 30.60 -0.69
N ASP A 304 5.43 31.11 -1.67
CA ASP A 304 5.62 32.45 -2.19
C ASP A 304 5.22 33.42 -1.06
N VAL A 305 6.15 33.62 -0.12
CA VAL A 305 6.04 34.55 1.01
C VAL A 305 5.97 36.01 0.51
N GLU A 306 6.17 36.26 -0.78
CA GLU A 306 6.25 37.60 -1.34
C GLU A 306 4.92 38.26 -1.73
N THR A 307 3.80 37.55 -1.82
CA THR A 307 2.52 38.20 -2.25
C THR A 307 1.62 38.71 -1.14
N ALA A 308 1.91 38.43 0.14
CA ALA A 308 1.10 38.92 1.27
C ALA A 308 1.45 40.34 1.75
N LYS A 309 2.48 41.01 1.20
CA LYS A 309 2.88 42.38 1.62
C LYS A 309 2.36 43.49 0.71
N GLY A 310 1.60 43.19 -0.34
CA GLY A 310 1.26 44.16 -1.39
C GLY A 310 -0.07 44.91 -1.28
N SER A 311 -1.08 44.45 -0.54
CA SER A 311 -2.45 45.00 -0.64
C SER A 311 -2.88 45.95 0.48
N ALA A 312 -1.96 46.46 1.31
CA ALA A 312 -2.30 47.32 2.46
C ALA A 312 -2.13 48.84 2.20
N ASN A 313 -1.72 49.29 1.01
CA ASN A 313 -1.39 50.71 0.75
C ASN A 313 -2.21 51.37 -0.39
N SER A 314 -3.50 51.06 -0.50
CA SER A 314 -4.39 51.84 -1.38
C SER A 314 -5.73 52.12 -0.70
N ALA A 315 -5.72 53.08 0.21
CA ALA A 315 -6.87 53.86 0.66
C ALA A 315 -6.38 55.29 0.93
#